data_AF-A0A954URX9-F1
#
_entry.id   AF-A0A954URX9-F1
#
_cell.length_a   1.000
_cell.length_b   1.000
_cell.length_c   1.000
_cell.angle_alpha   90.00
_cell.angle_beta   90.00
_cell.angle_gamma   90.00
#
_symmetry.space_group_name_H-M   'P 1'
#
loop_
_entity.id
_entity.type
_entity.pdbx_description
1 polymer ?
#
loop_
_entity_poly.entity_id
_entity_poly.type
_entity_poly.pdbx_seq_one_letter_code
_entity_poly.pdbx_strand_id
1 'polypeptide(L)'
;MKRFVPSLPLLLIPLIVPLAISSLARADDASAPVSFNRDIRPLLADRCFQCHGPAEGNREGGLRLDRADGAEGAYRTAEGSTAIKPGKPEESAVWNRIRSDDPDEVMPPPDAHKKPLTAEELELVRRWIASGAEYEGYWAFAPIERPANPDVQHRDWSDQPIDLFVRRRLESEQLGPKPRADRRTLIRRLTLDLTGLPPTRREIADFLADSSPDAYERLVDRLLNKPQYGEQMARYWLDLVRFADTNGIHHDHYRDL
;
A
#
# COMPACT_ATOMS: atom_id res chain seq x y z
N MET A 1 42.76 60.48 32.70
CA MET A 1 41.33 60.08 32.61
C MET A 1 41.21 58.89 31.67
N LYS A 2 41.20 57.67 32.20
CA LYS A 2 40.96 56.43 31.45
C LYS A 2 39.45 56.17 31.50
N ARG A 3 38.75 56.21 30.36
CA ARG A 3 37.34 55.82 30.26
C ARG A 3 37.28 54.33 29.91
N PHE A 4 36.84 53.53 30.87
CA PHE A 4 36.41 52.14 30.66
C PHE A 4 35.12 52.15 29.84
N VAL A 5 35.09 51.41 28.73
CA VAL A 5 33.88 51.08 27.99
C VAL A 5 33.62 49.58 28.22
N PRO A 6 32.49 49.16 28.80
CA PRO A 6 32.21 47.74 29.00
C PRO A 6 31.64 47.16 27.71
N SER A 7 32.24 46.07 27.23
CA SER A 7 31.71 45.26 26.14
C SER A 7 30.56 44.39 26.67
N LEU A 8 29.35 44.61 26.17
CA LEU A 8 28.19 43.76 26.43
C LEU A 8 28.25 42.54 25.48
N PRO A 9 28.17 41.29 25.97
CA PRO A 9 28.12 40.13 25.10
C PRO A 9 26.71 40.00 24.51
N LEU A 10 26.62 39.97 23.18
CA LEU A 10 25.38 39.73 22.46
C LEU A 10 25.00 38.24 22.59
N LEU A 11 24.08 37.92 23.50
CA LEU A 11 23.52 36.58 23.65
C LEU A 11 22.49 36.34 22.52
N LEU A 12 22.91 35.62 21.49
CA LEU A 12 22.03 35.08 20.45
C LEU A 12 21.22 33.92 21.05
N ILE A 13 19.94 34.17 21.33
CA ILE A 13 18.96 33.13 21.68
C ILE A 13 18.45 32.55 20.35
N PRO A 14 18.65 31.25 20.05
CA PRO A 14 18.10 30.66 18.84
C PRO A 14 16.58 30.51 19.02
N LEU A 15 15.83 31.14 18.12
CA LEU A 15 14.38 30.99 18.02
C LEU A 15 14.07 29.58 17.51
N ILE A 16 13.80 28.64 18.42
CA ILE A 16 13.32 27.30 18.08
C ILE A 16 11.86 27.44 17.66
N VAL A 17 11.60 27.47 16.35
CA VAL A 17 10.26 27.35 15.79
C VAL A 17 9.84 25.89 15.94
N PRO A 18 8.76 25.57 16.69
CA PRO A 18 8.31 24.20 16.81
C PRO A 18 7.77 23.76 15.45
N LEU A 19 8.45 22.80 14.83
CA LEU A 19 7.98 22.13 13.63
C LEU A 19 6.78 21.27 14.04
N ALA A 20 5.57 21.82 13.87
CA ALA A 20 4.34 21.07 14.04
C ALA A 20 4.31 19.97 12.99
N ILE A 21 4.58 18.74 13.42
CA ILE A 21 4.36 17.54 12.62
C ILE A 21 2.84 17.37 12.57
N SER A 22 2.20 18.02 11.59
CA SER A 22 0.83 17.72 11.23
C SER A 22 0.78 16.27 10.79
N SER A 23 0.23 15.41 11.65
CA SER A 23 -0.16 14.06 11.29
C SER A 23 -1.06 14.16 10.08
N LEU A 24 -0.62 13.64 8.93
CA LEU A 24 -1.48 13.48 7.76
C LEU A 24 -2.54 12.45 8.13
N ALA A 25 -3.66 12.95 8.65
CA ALA A 25 -4.88 12.17 8.78
C ALA A 25 -5.24 11.70 7.37
N ARG A 26 -5.32 10.38 7.22
CA ARG A 26 -5.78 9.74 6.00
C ARG A 26 -7.23 10.15 5.82
N ALA A 27 -7.48 11.08 4.90
CA ALA A 27 -8.83 11.36 4.42
C ALA A 27 -9.25 10.16 3.56
N ASP A 28 -9.56 9.04 4.20
CA ASP A 28 -10.41 8.05 3.58
C ASP A 28 -11.77 8.70 3.44
N ASP A 29 -12.19 8.85 2.19
CA ASP A 29 -13.47 9.42 1.83
C ASP A 29 -14.56 8.67 2.59
N ALA A 30 -15.12 9.30 3.62
CA ALA A 30 -16.11 8.70 4.52
C ALA A 30 -17.40 8.30 3.78
N SER A 31 -17.53 8.66 2.50
CA SER A 31 -18.62 8.26 1.61
C SER A 31 -18.32 7.02 0.76
N ALA A 32 -17.07 6.56 0.70
CA ALA A 32 -16.70 5.41 -0.14
C ALA A 32 -17.36 4.11 0.36
N PRO A 33 -17.91 3.28 -0.54
CA PRO A 33 -18.48 1.99 -0.16
C PRO A 33 -17.41 1.09 0.47
N VAL A 34 -17.80 0.43 1.56
CA VAL A 34 -16.95 -0.53 2.27
C VAL A 34 -16.86 -1.80 1.45
N SER A 35 -15.65 -2.21 1.08
CA SER A 35 -15.42 -3.47 0.38
C SER A 35 -15.02 -4.55 1.38
N PHE A 36 -15.63 -5.72 1.25
CA PHE A 36 -15.30 -6.85 2.11
C PHE A 36 -13.84 -7.28 1.93
N ASN A 37 -13.36 -7.51 0.70
CA ASN A 37 -11.99 -8.00 0.51
C ASN A 37 -10.92 -6.97 0.85
N ARG A 38 -11.18 -5.68 0.59
CA ARG A 38 -10.21 -4.61 0.83
C ARG A 38 -10.17 -4.18 2.30
N ASP A 39 -11.34 -3.99 2.92
CA ASP A 39 -11.44 -3.31 4.20
C ASP A 39 -11.73 -4.28 5.36
N ILE A 40 -12.64 -5.25 5.18
CA ILE A 40 -13.15 -6.09 6.29
C ILE A 40 -12.38 -7.39 6.46
N ARG A 41 -12.13 -8.10 5.36
CA ARG A 41 -11.47 -9.41 5.36
C ARG A 41 -10.08 -9.36 6.00
N PRO A 42 -9.23 -8.32 5.77
CA PRO A 42 -7.96 -8.23 6.48
C PRO A 42 -8.13 -8.09 8.00
N LEU A 43 -9.13 -7.34 8.46
CA LEU A 43 -9.44 -7.19 9.89
C LEU A 43 -9.86 -8.53 10.50
N LEU A 44 -10.80 -9.23 9.86
CA LEU A 44 -11.27 -10.54 10.32
C LEU A 44 -10.16 -11.60 10.26
N ALA A 45 -9.30 -11.56 9.24
CA ALA A 45 -8.17 -12.48 9.13
C ALA A 45 -7.14 -12.29 10.25
N ASP A 46 -6.85 -11.04 10.60
CA ASP A 46 -5.84 -10.72 11.62
C ASP A 46 -6.37 -10.92 13.06
N ARG A 47 -7.68 -10.65 13.28
CA ARG A 47 -8.29 -10.60 14.61
C ARG A 47 -9.21 -11.78 14.95
N CYS A 48 -9.82 -12.44 13.96
CA CYS A 48 -10.95 -13.34 14.22
C CYS A 48 -10.76 -14.78 13.69
N PHE A 49 -10.14 -14.97 12.52
CA PHE A 49 -10.10 -16.29 11.86
C PHE A 49 -9.28 -17.37 12.58
N GLN A 50 -8.46 -16.98 13.55
CA GLN A 50 -7.75 -17.95 14.38
C GLN A 50 -8.70 -18.84 15.20
N CYS A 51 -9.75 -18.25 15.78
CA CYS A 51 -10.76 -18.96 16.58
C CYS A 51 -12.12 -19.10 15.86
N HIS A 52 -12.41 -18.26 14.87
CA HIS A 52 -13.68 -18.28 14.13
C HIS A 52 -13.47 -18.44 12.61
N GLY A 53 -12.49 -19.24 12.21
CA GLY A 53 -12.15 -19.48 10.80
C GLY A 53 -12.25 -20.95 10.38
N PRO A 54 -11.58 -21.33 9.28
CA PRO A 54 -11.72 -22.65 8.68
C PRO A 54 -11.10 -23.78 9.51
N ALA A 55 -10.17 -23.48 10.43
CA ALA A 55 -9.50 -24.49 11.25
C ALA A 55 -10.45 -25.03 12.34
N GLU A 56 -10.87 -26.29 12.23
CA GLU A 56 -11.82 -26.92 13.19
C GLU A 56 -11.26 -27.09 14.60
N GLY A 57 -9.99 -27.47 14.73
CA GLY A 57 -9.39 -27.84 16.02
C GLY A 57 -9.34 -26.72 17.06
N ASN A 58 -9.41 -25.45 16.63
CA ASN A 58 -9.40 -24.27 17.49
C ASN A 58 -10.70 -23.45 17.34
N ARG A 59 -11.75 -24.03 16.74
CA ARG A 59 -12.95 -23.27 16.41
C ARG A 59 -13.84 -23.08 17.63
N GLU A 60 -14.01 -21.83 18.03
CA GLU A 60 -14.88 -21.46 19.13
C GLU A 60 -16.33 -21.21 18.65
N GLY A 61 -17.27 -21.68 19.45
CA GLY A 61 -18.71 -21.50 19.25
C GLY A 61 -19.27 -22.12 17.96
N GLY A 62 -18.48 -22.93 17.23
CA GLY A 62 -18.88 -23.44 15.91
C GLY A 62 -19.19 -22.32 14.93
N LEU A 63 -18.42 -21.22 14.96
CA LEU A 63 -18.61 -20.05 14.10
C LEU A 63 -17.49 -19.93 13.07
N ARG A 64 -17.86 -19.61 11.84
CA ARG A 64 -16.97 -19.31 10.72
C ARG A 64 -17.30 -17.95 10.15
N LEU A 65 -16.51 -16.96 10.54
CA LEU A 65 -16.58 -15.58 10.04
C LEU A 65 -15.95 -15.43 8.65
N ASP A 66 -15.24 -16.46 8.16
CA ASP A 66 -14.62 -16.46 6.84
C ASP A 66 -15.58 -16.82 5.70
N ARG A 67 -16.82 -17.22 6.03
CA ARG A 67 -17.90 -17.47 5.06
C ARG A 67 -19.21 -16.84 5.53
N ALA A 68 -19.98 -16.30 4.60
CA ALA A 68 -21.30 -15.74 4.88
C ALA A 68 -22.29 -16.81 5.36
N ASP A 69 -22.50 -17.83 4.52
CA ASP A 69 -23.60 -18.78 4.67
C ASP A 69 -23.18 -20.13 5.27
N GLY A 70 -24.19 -20.96 5.53
CA GLY A 70 -24.06 -22.33 6.04
C GLY A 70 -24.34 -22.42 7.55
N ALA A 71 -24.45 -23.65 8.05
CA ALA A 71 -24.82 -23.91 9.44
C ALA A 71 -23.87 -23.26 10.47
N GLU A 72 -22.59 -23.14 10.11
CA GLU A 72 -21.57 -22.48 10.94
C GLU A 72 -21.16 -21.10 10.39
N GLY A 73 -21.79 -20.60 9.32
CA GLY A 73 -21.42 -19.33 8.68
C GLY A 73 -21.71 -18.09 9.52
N ALA A 74 -21.24 -16.94 9.06
CA ALA A 74 -21.39 -15.66 9.74
C ALA A 74 -22.85 -15.22 9.91
N TYR A 75 -23.76 -15.61 9.01
CA TYR A 75 -25.19 -15.23 9.08
C TYR A 75 -26.03 -16.17 9.93
N ARG A 76 -25.44 -17.20 10.53
CA ARG A 76 -26.19 -18.17 11.34
C ARG A 76 -26.79 -17.51 12.58
N THR A 77 -27.92 -18.05 13.02
CA THR A 77 -28.51 -17.75 14.32
C THR A 77 -28.39 -18.97 15.22
N ALA A 78 -27.80 -18.80 16.40
CA ALA A 78 -27.69 -19.83 17.42
C ALA A 78 -28.13 -19.25 18.76
N GLU A 79 -28.91 -20.01 19.53
CA GLU A 79 -29.35 -19.62 20.88
C GLU A 79 -30.05 -18.24 20.92
N GLY A 80 -30.78 -17.90 19.85
CA GLY A 80 -31.49 -16.61 19.72
C GLY A 80 -30.62 -15.43 19.30
N SER A 81 -29.32 -15.63 19.06
CA SER A 81 -28.38 -14.58 18.63
C SER A 81 -27.84 -14.84 17.22
N THR A 82 -27.92 -13.84 16.34
CA THR A 82 -27.36 -13.89 14.99
C THR A 82 -25.94 -13.33 15.01
N ALA A 83 -24.95 -14.09 14.52
CA ALA A 83 -23.55 -13.67 14.60
C ALA A 83 -23.31 -12.35 13.83
N ILE A 84 -23.67 -12.31 12.55
CA ILE A 84 -23.77 -11.09 11.75
C ILE A 84 -25.17 -11.03 11.15
N LYS A 85 -25.93 -10.00 11.48
CA LYS A 85 -27.25 -9.74 10.92
C LYS A 85 -27.15 -8.64 9.86
N PRO A 86 -27.22 -8.99 8.56
CA PRO A 86 -27.18 -8.02 7.47
C PRO A 86 -28.12 -6.83 7.68
N GLY A 87 -27.59 -5.62 7.53
CA GLY A 87 -28.33 -4.36 7.68
C GLY A 87 -28.57 -3.93 9.13
N LYS A 88 -28.17 -4.74 10.13
CA LYS A 88 -28.52 -4.50 11.53
C LYS A 88 -27.32 -4.69 12.47
N PRO A 89 -26.41 -3.68 12.55
CA PRO A 89 -25.24 -3.74 13.42
C PRO A 89 -25.57 -4.03 14.87
N GLU A 90 -26.53 -3.31 15.46
CA GLU A 90 -26.86 -3.45 16.89
C GLU A 90 -27.51 -4.80 17.25
N GLU A 91 -28.11 -5.47 16.27
CA GLU A 91 -28.67 -6.83 16.42
C GLU A 91 -27.64 -7.93 16.07
N SER A 92 -26.40 -7.56 15.73
CA SER A 92 -25.32 -8.50 15.38
C SER A 92 -24.43 -8.82 16.57
N ALA A 93 -24.29 -10.11 16.89
CA ALA A 93 -23.50 -10.54 18.05
C ALA A 93 -22.01 -10.16 17.94
N VAL A 94 -21.45 -10.18 16.72
CA VAL A 94 -20.06 -9.75 16.47
C VAL A 94 -19.88 -8.29 16.85
N TRP A 95 -20.79 -7.41 16.44
CA TRP A 95 -20.73 -5.98 16.77
C TRP A 95 -20.74 -5.75 18.28
N ASN A 96 -21.59 -6.46 19.01
CA ASN A 96 -21.70 -6.33 20.45
C ASN A 96 -20.44 -6.81 21.18
N ARG A 97 -19.79 -7.88 20.69
CA ARG A 97 -18.55 -8.41 21.28
C ARG A 97 -17.32 -7.55 21.01
N ILE A 98 -17.17 -7.00 19.81
CA ILE A 98 -15.99 -6.18 19.47
C ILE A 98 -15.99 -4.80 20.16
N ARG A 99 -17.14 -4.38 20.71
CA ARG A 99 -17.29 -3.13 21.48
C ARG A 99 -17.50 -3.36 22.98
N SER A 100 -17.48 -4.61 23.43
CA SER A 100 -17.67 -4.91 24.86
C SER A 100 -16.41 -4.56 25.63
N ASP A 101 -16.58 -4.09 26.86
CA ASP A 101 -15.49 -3.92 27.83
C ASP A 101 -15.39 -5.10 28.81
N ASP A 102 -16.32 -6.06 28.73
CA ASP A 102 -16.32 -7.25 29.58
C ASP A 102 -15.25 -8.23 29.09
N PRO A 103 -14.25 -8.60 29.91
CA PRO A 103 -13.17 -9.50 29.51
C PRO A 103 -13.65 -10.91 29.09
N ASP A 104 -14.82 -11.35 29.55
CA ASP A 104 -15.40 -12.65 29.20
C ASP A 104 -16.23 -12.61 27.90
N GLU A 105 -16.63 -11.42 27.45
CA GLU A 105 -17.42 -11.24 26.22
C GLU A 105 -16.66 -10.58 25.07
N VAL A 106 -15.63 -9.78 25.39
CA VAL A 106 -14.90 -8.96 24.41
C VAL A 106 -14.17 -9.84 23.40
N MET A 107 -14.23 -9.42 22.14
CA MET A 107 -13.50 -10.06 21.04
C MET A 107 -12.59 -9.04 20.34
N PRO A 108 -11.31 -9.39 20.08
CA PRO A 108 -10.63 -10.62 20.49
C PRO A 108 -10.46 -10.74 22.01
N PRO A 109 -10.45 -11.96 22.57
CA PRO A 109 -10.32 -12.15 24.00
C PRO A 109 -8.90 -11.75 24.47
N PRO A 110 -8.72 -11.33 25.74
CA PRO A 110 -7.44 -10.82 26.23
C PRO A 110 -6.27 -11.81 26.10
N ASP A 111 -6.56 -13.12 26.18
CA ASP A 111 -5.60 -14.22 26.06
C ASP A 111 -5.21 -14.56 24.62
N ALA A 112 -5.96 -14.08 23.61
CA ALA A 112 -5.58 -14.20 22.21
C ALA A 112 -4.38 -13.31 21.84
N HIS A 113 -3.96 -12.40 22.72
CA HIS A 113 -2.84 -11.47 22.52
C HIS A 113 -2.94 -10.67 21.21
N LYS A 114 -4.17 -10.38 20.76
CA LYS A 114 -4.47 -9.51 19.61
C LYS A 114 -4.81 -8.12 20.10
N LYS A 115 -4.43 -7.10 19.33
CA LYS A 115 -4.87 -5.73 19.60
C LYS A 115 -6.38 -5.62 19.33
N PRO A 116 -7.15 -4.94 20.19
CA PRO A 116 -8.52 -4.56 19.85
C PRO A 116 -8.57 -3.74 18.56
N LEU A 117 -9.75 -3.71 17.92
CA LEU A 117 -9.96 -2.87 16.74
C LEU A 117 -9.88 -1.39 17.14
N THR A 118 -9.33 -0.55 16.26
CA THR A 118 -9.35 0.91 16.46
C THR A 118 -10.75 1.47 16.23
N ALA A 119 -10.99 2.73 16.62
CA ALA A 119 -12.27 3.39 16.39
C ALA A 119 -12.64 3.45 14.90
N GLU A 120 -11.66 3.67 14.03
CA GLU A 120 -11.84 3.68 12.57
C GLU A 120 -12.20 2.29 12.03
N GLU A 121 -11.55 1.24 12.54
CA GLU A 121 -11.83 -0.15 12.15
C GLU A 121 -13.20 -0.60 12.64
N LEU A 122 -13.62 -0.22 13.85
CA LEU A 122 -14.96 -0.46 14.36
C LEU A 122 -16.00 0.21 13.47
N GLU A 123 -15.79 1.48 13.09
CA GLU A 123 -16.71 2.18 12.19
C GLU A 123 -16.79 1.51 10.81
N LEU A 124 -15.68 1.00 10.27
CA LEU A 124 -15.69 0.20 9.03
C LEU A 124 -16.58 -1.04 9.15
N VAL A 125 -16.41 -1.83 10.22
CA VAL A 125 -17.24 -3.02 10.48
C VAL A 125 -18.71 -2.63 10.63
N ARG A 126 -19.01 -1.56 11.37
CA ARG A 126 -20.38 -1.06 11.57
C ARG A 126 -21.05 -0.71 10.25
N ARG A 127 -20.37 0.09 9.40
CA ARG A 127 -20.89 0.50 8.09
C ARG A 127 -21.08 -0.69 7.16
N TRP A 128 -20.13 -1.62 7.14
CA TRP A 128 -20.25 -2.84 6.34
C TRP A 128 -21.49 -3.65 6.76
N ILE A 129 -21.69 -3.90 8.05
CA ILE A 129 -22.89 -4.61 8.52
C ILE A 129 -24.15 -3.82 8.15
N ALA A 130 -24.17 -2.49 8.37
CA ALA A 130 -25.30 -1.63 8.04
C ALA A 130 -25.63 -1.63 6.52
N SER A 131 -24.63 -1.79 5.67
CA SER A 131 -24.79 -1.88 4.21
C SER A 131 -25.28 -3.25 3.71
N GLY A 132 -25.49 -4.22 4.60
CA GLY A 132 -25.94 -5.57 4.24
C GLY A 132 -24.90 -6.66 4.45
N ALA A 133 -23.73 -6.33 5.02
CA ALA A 133 -22.66 -7.26 5.34
C ALA A 133 -22.19 -8.13 4.16
N GLU A 134 -22.25 -7.63 2.92
CA GLU A 134 -21.97 -8.44 1.73
C GLU A 134 -20.56 -9.05 1.78
N TYR A 135 -20.48 -10.37 1.56
CA TYR A 135 -19.23 -11.10 1.43
C TYR A 135 -18.84 -11.18 -0.04
N GLU A 136 -17.64 -10.70 -0.35
CA GLU A 136 -17.08 -10.80 -1.70
C GLU A 136 -16.31 -12.12 -1.88
N GLY A 137 -16.40 -12.70 -3.07
CA GLY A 137 -15.59 -13.85 -3.48
C GLY A 137 -14.10 -13.49 -3.65
N TYR A 138 -13.26 -14.46 -4.00
CA TYR A 138 -11.86 -14.16 -4.31
C TYR A 138 -11.76 -13.32 -5.58
N TRP A 139 -11.01 -12.22 -5.51
CA TRP A 139 -10.81 -11.28 -6.62
C TRP A 139 -10.35 -11.96 -7.92
N ALA A 140 -9.58 -13.04 -7.84
CA ALA A 140 -9.05 -13.76 -8.99
C ALA A 140 -10.12 -14.54 -9.78
N PHE A 141 -11.29 -14.79 -9.19
CA PHE A 141 -12.43 -15.46 -9.85
C PHE A 141 -13.55 -14.50 -10.23
N ALA A 142 -13.43 -13.23 -9.84
CA ALA A 142 -14.37 -12.20 -10.28
C ALA A 142 -14.09 -11.82 -11.75
N PRO A 143 -15.12 -11.51 -12.55
CA PRO A 143 -14.91 -10.99 -13.89
C PRO A 143 -14.14 -9.66 -13.83
N ILE A 144 -13.21 -9.47 -14.76
CA ILE A 144 -12.46 -8.20 -14.86
C ILE A 144 -13.37 -7.15 -15.48
N GLU A 145 -13.66 -6.10 -14.71
CA GLU A 145 -14.40 -4.94 -15.18
C GLU A 145 -13.44 -3.77 -15.45
N ARG A 146 -13.69 -3.02 -16.52
CA ARG A 146 -12.89 -1.84 -16.85
C ARG A 146 -13.43 -0.64 -16.05
N PRO A 147 -12.68 -0.11 -15.06
CA PRO A 147 -13.16 1.04 -14.30
C PRO A 147 -13.24 2.28 -15.19
N ALA A 148 -14.18 3.17 -14.89
CA ALA A 148 -14.19 4.50 -15.47
C ALA A 148 -12.95 5.29 -15.02
N ASN A 149 -12.43 6.14 -15.90
CA ASN A 149 -11.33 7.03 -15.52
C ASN A 149 -11.82 8.00 -14.43
N PRO A 150 -11.01 8.24 -13.38
CA PRO A 150 -11.39 9.17 -12.34
C PRO A 150 -11.42 10.61 -12.88
N ASP A 151 -12.32 11.41 -12.32
CA ASP A 151 -12.28 12.86 -12.52
C ASP A 151 -11.16 13.47 -11.68
N VAL A 152 -10.33 14.30 -12.31
CA VAL A 152 -9.12 14.91 -11.73
C VAL A 152 -8.94 16.31 -12.28
N GLN A 153 -8.48 17.24 -11.45
CA GLN A 153 -8.47 18.67 -11.78
C GLN A 153 -7.34 19.07 -12.73
N HIS A 154 -6.20 18.38 -12.67
CA HIS A 154 -4.99 18.77 -13.38
C HIS A 154 -4.44 17.62 -14.23
N ARG A 155 -4.81 17.63 -15.51
CA ARG A 155 -4.41 16.61 -16.50
C ARG A 155 -3.10 16.90 -17.23
N ASP A 156 -2.55 18.11 -17.06
CA ASP A 156 -1.35 18.58 -17.77
C ASP A 156 -0.11 17.69 -17.60
N TRP A 157 -0.05 16.89 -16.52
CA TRP A 157 1.06 15.98 -16.25
C TRP A 157 1.02 14.70 -17.09
N SER A 158 -0.18 14.13 -17.31
CA SER A 158 -0.39 12.93 -18.12
C SER A 158 -1.88 12.70 -18.38
N ASP A 159 -2.19 12.29 -19.61
CA ASP A 159 -3.52 11.84 -20.03
C ASP A 159 -3.67 10.30 -20.03
N GLN A 160 -2.64 9.56 -19.59
CA GLN A 160 -2.70 8.10 -19.55
C GLN A 160 -3.70 7.63 -18.48
N PRO A 161 -4.56 6.63 -18.78
CA PRO A 161 -5.60 6.19 -17.85
C PRO A 161 -5.09 5.82 -16.45
N ILE A 162 -3.94 5.13 -16.36
CA ILE A 162 -3.33 4.71 -15.09
C ILE A 162 -2.89 5.94 -14.27
N ASP A 163 -2.32 6.93 -14.93
CA ASP A 163 -1.81 8.14 -14.29
C ASP A 163 -2.93 8.97 -13.67
N LEU A 164 -4.16 8.89 -14.22
CA LEU A 164 -5.33 9.54 -13.63
C LEU A 164 -5.70 8.92 -12.26
N PHE A 165 -5.52 7.62 -12.07
CA PHE A 165 -5.73 6.98 -10.75
C PHE A 165 -4.67 7.40 -9.74
N VAL A 166 -3.41 7.48 -10.17
CA VAL A 166 -2.33 8.03 -9.34
C VAL A 166 -2.60 9.48 -8.99
N ARG A 167 -3.07 10.26 -9.97
CA ARG A 167 -3.40 11.68 -9.78
C ARG A 167 -4.52 11.88 -8.77
N ARG A 168 -5.61 11.10 -8.86
CA ARG A 168 -6.70 11.14 -7.87
C ARG A 168 -6.17 10.94 -6.46
N ARG A 169 -5.24 9.99 -6.27
CA ARG A 169 -4.66 9.75 -4.94
C ARG A 169 -3.81 10.93 -4.48
N LEU A 170 -2.92 11.43 -5.33
CA LEU A 170 -2.09 12.60 -5.01
C LEU A 170 -2.95 13.82 -4.63
N GLU A 171 -4.01 14.10 -5.38
CA GLU A 171 -4.93 15.21 -5.09
C GLU A 171 -5.64 15.03 -3.74
N SER A 172 -6.10 13.82 -3.40
CA SER A 172 -6.70 13.53 -2.08
C SER A 172 -5.72 13.72 -0.92
N GLU A 173 -4.42 13.55 -1.19
CA GLU A 173 -3.34 13.75 -0.21
C GLU A 173 -2.74 15.17 -0.28
N GLN A 174 -3.30 16.06 -1.10
CA GLN A 174 -2.78 17.42 -1.33
C GLN A 174 -1.33 17.44 -1.83
N LEU A 175 -0.94 16.39 -2.57
CA LEU A 175 0.36 16.23 -3.19
C LEU A 175 0.29 16.53 -4.69
N GLY A 176 1.41 17.00 -5.25
CA GLY A 176 1.59 17.24 -6.67
C GLY A 176 2.81 16.49 -7.22
N PRO A 177 2.82 16.15 -8.52
CA PRO A 177 3.98 15.55 -9.15
C PRO A 177 5.16 16.52 -9.14
N LYS A 178 6.37 15.97 -9.07
CA LYS A 178 7.60 16.76 -9.23
C LYS A 178 7.78 17.18 -10.70
N PRO A 179 8.45 18.32 -10.96
CA PRO A 179 8.78 18.70 -12.32
C PRO A 179 9.65 17.62 -12.99
N ARG A 180 9.52 17.50 -14.31
CA ARG A 180 10.35 16.60 -15.10
C ARG A 180 11.82 16.94 -14.89
N ALA A 181 12.65 15.92 -14.71
CA ALA A 181 14.09 16.10 -14.59
C ALA A 181 14.68 16.72 -15.87
N ASP A 182 15.80 17.42 -15.74
CA ASP A 182 16.52 17.96 -16.89
C ASP A 182 17.02 16.82 -17.81
N ARG A 183 17.25 17.14 -19.09
CA ARG A 183 17.61 16.15 -20.11
C ARG A 183 18.87 15.36 -19.76
N ARG A 184 19.86 15.98 -19.11
CA ARG A 184 21.10 15.29 -18.74
C ARG A 184 20.86 14.29 -17.61
N THR A 185 20.03 14.65 -16.63
CA THR A 185 19.59 13.73 -15.58
C THR A 185 18.74 12.58 -16.15
N LEU A 186 17.84 12.87 -17.10
CA LEU A 186 16.98 11.86 -17.72
C LEU A 186 17.77 10.77 -18.43
N ILE A 187 18.71 11.11 -19.32
CA ILE A 187 19.51 10.08 -20.00
C ILE A 187 20.34 9.27 -19.02
N ARG A 188 20.90 9.90 -17.97
CA ARG A 188 21.67 9.18 -16.96
C ARG A 188 20.81 8.13 -16.24
N ARG A 189 19.62 8.52 -15.77
CA ARG A 189 18.69 7.61 -15.09
C ARG A 189 18.27 6.47 -16.01
N LEU A 190 17.80 6.82 -17.22
CA LEU A 190 17.26 5.84 -18.15
C LEU A 190 18.29 4.79 -18.59
N THR A 191 19.54 5.19 -18.87
CA THR A 191 20.58 4.21 -19.23
C THR A 191 20.96 3.32 -18.05
N LEU A 192 21.03 3.86 -16.83
CA LEU A 192 21.30 3.06 -15.64
C LEU A 192 20.16 2.07 -15.36
N ASP A 193 18.91 2.52 -15.46
CA ASP A 193 17.74 1.70 -15.18
C ASP A 193 17.59 0.58 -16.22
N LEU A 194 17.72 0.91 -17.52
CA LEU A 194 17.50 -0.06 -18.59
C LEU A 194 18.72 -0.95 -18.82
N THR A 195 19.95 -0.44 -18.75
CA THR A 195 21.14 -1.20 -19.16
C THR A 195 22.14 -1.45 -18.03
N GLY A 196 21.88 -0.96 -16.81
CA GLY A 196 22.81 -1.09 -15.68
C GLY A 196 24.11 -0.29 -15.80
N LEU A 197 24.25 0.54 -16.84
CA LEU A 197 25.49 1.22 -17.20
C LEU A 197 25.28 2.74 -17.35
N PRO A 198 26.29 3.57 -17.07
CA PRO A 198 26.19 5.00 -17.36
C PRO A 198 26.19 5.26 -18.88
N PRO A 199 25.53 6.33 -19.36
CA PRO A 199 25.57 6.69 -20.78
C PRO A 199 26.97 7.15 -21.20
N THR A 200 27.33 6.88 -22.45
CA THR A 200 28.57 7.41 -23.05
C THR A 200 28.47 8.91 -23.28
N ARG A 201 29.63 9.59 -23.40
CA ARG A 201 29.67 11.03 -23.72
C ARG A 201 28.96 11.34 -25.05
N ARG A 202 29.10 10.45 -26.04
CA ARG A 202 28.44 10.59 -27.34
C ARG A 202 26.92 10.50 -27.20
N GLU A 203 26.41 9.49 -26.51
CA GLU A 203 24.96 9.34 -26.31
C GLU A 203 24.33 10.52 -25.56
N ILE A 204 25.05 11.09 -24.59
CA ILE A 204 24.63 12.33 -23.93
C ILE A 204 24.55 13.47 -24.95
N ALA A 205 25.60 13.67 -25.76
CA ALA A 205 25.61 14.74 -26.75
C ALA A 205 24.49 14.58 -27.79
N ASP A 206 24.32 13.36 -28.32
CA ASP A 206 23.30 13.03 -29.31
C ASP A 206 21.90 13.28 -28.75
N PHE A 207 21.63 12.82 -27.52
CA PHE A 207 20.33 13.07 -26.88
C PHE A 207 20.13 14.56 -26.58
N LEU A 208 21.14 15.29 -26.12
CA LEU A 208 20.97 16.72 -25.82
C LEU A 208 20.75 17.56 -27.09
N ALA A 209 21.30 17.14 -28.23
CA ALA A 209 21.11 17.80 -29.52
C ALA A 209 19.78 17.44 -30.22
N ASP A 210 19.15 16.33 -29.85
CA ASP A 210 17.90 15.87 -30.45
C ASP A 210 16.69 16.70 -29.98
N SER A 211 16.23 17.62 -30.83
CA SER A 211 15.09 18.50 -30.58
C SER A 211 13.75 17.94 -31.06
N SER A 212 13.74 16.69 -31.55
CA SER A 212 12.52 16.03 -32.02
C SER A 212 11.51 15.89 -30.85
N PRO A 213 10.20 16.02 -31.11
CA PRO A 213 9.18 15.91 -30.08
C PRO A 213 9.14 14.54 -29.39
N ASP A 214 9.66 13.50 -30.05
CA ASP A 214 9.75 12.10 -29.62
C ASP A 214 11.18 11.68 -29.21
N ALA A 215 12.08 12.64 -28.95
CA ALA A 215 13.49 12.36 -28.65
C ALA A 215 13.68 11.44 -27.43
N TYR A 216 12.76 11.50 -26.46
CA TYR A 216 12.80 10.65 -25.27
C TYR A 216 12.42 9.21 -25.60
N GLU A 217 11.34 9.01 -26.34
CA GLU A 217 10.83 7.72 -26.78
C GLU A 217 11.87 7.02 -27.67
N ARG A 218 12.47 7.76 -28.61
CA ARG A 218 13.58 7.24 -29.43
C ARG A 218 14.81 6.86 -28.61
N LEU A 219 15.10 7.56 -27.51
CA LEU A 219 16.16 7.15 -26.59
C LEU A 219 15.79 5.84 -25.88
N VAL A 220 14.55 5.69 -25.40
CA VAL A 220 14.04 4.45 -24.78
C VAL A 220 14.20 3.28 -25.76
N ASP A 221 13.72 3.41 -26.99
CA ASP A 221 13.80 2.35 -28.00
C ASP A 221 15.26 1.96 -28.30
N ARG A 222 16.17 2.93 -28.42
CA ARG A 222 17.60 2.64 -28.60
C ARG A 222 18.18 1.86 -27.43
N LEU A 223 17.79 2.17 -26.19
CA LEU A 223 18.30 1.49 -24.99
C LEU A 223 17.70 0.09 -24.85
N LEU A 224 16.41 -0.11 -25.12
CA LEU A 224 15.76 -1.42 -25.10
C LEU A 224 16.35 -2.38 -26.15
N ASN A 225 16.79 -1.85 -27.30
CA ASN A 225 17.42 -2.64 -28.36
C ASN A 225 18.89 -3.00 -28.10
N LYS A 226 19.48 -2.58 -26.98
CA LYS A 226 20.85 -2.95 -26.63
C LYS A 226 20.93 -4.35 -26.01
N PRO A 227 21.97 -5.14 -26.31
CA PRO A 227 22.23 -6.39 -25.59
C PRO A 227 22.28 -6.20 -24.06
N GLN A 228 22.82 -5.07 -23.60
CA GLN A 228 22.94 -4.75 -22.18
C GLN A 228 21.57 -4.61 -21.47
N TYR A 229 20.49 -4.30 -22.19
CA TYR A 229 19.15 -4.34 -21.60
C TYR A 229 18.78 -5.77 -21.21
N GLY A 230 19.02 -6.74 -22.10
CA GLY A 230 18.82 -8.16 -21.82
C GLY A 230 19.69 -8.65 -20.65
N GLU A 231 20.96 -8.24 -20.61
CA GLU A 231 21.88 -8.55 -19.51
C GLU A 231 21.37 -7.99 -18.16
N GLN A 232 20.92 -6.73 -18.14
CA GLN A 232 20.39 -6.08 -16.94
C GLN A 232 19.11 -6.76 -16.45
N MET A 233 18.20 -7.13 -17.36
CA MET A 233 16.98 -7.87 -17.00
C MET A 233 17.28 -9.28 -16.49
N ALA A 234 18.27 -9.96 -17.09
CA ALA A 234 18.68 -11.29 -16.67
C ALA A 234 19.27 -11.31 -15.26
N ARG A 235 20.00 -10.25 -14.85
CA ARG A 235 20.57 -10.16 -13.49
C ARG A 235 19.54 -10.36 -12.38
N TYR A 236 18.35 -9.76 -12.49
CA TYR A 236 17.29 -9.93 -11.49
C TYR A 236 16.84 -11.39 -11.38
N TRP A 237 16.78 -12.11 -12.51
CA TRP A 237 16.45 -13.53 -12.51
C TRP A 237 17.58 -14.40 -11.97
N LEU A 238 18.83 -14.06 -12.31
CA LEU A 238 20.02 -14.72 -11.78
C LEU A 238 20.08 -14.61 -10.25
N ASP A 239 19.74 -13.45 -9.68
CA ASP A 239 19.63 -13.26 -8.24
C ASP A 239 18.54 -14.15 -7.62
N LEU A 240 17.36 -14.25 -8.25
CA LEU A 240 16.26 -15.08 -7.77
C LEU A 240 16.60 -16.58 -7.76
N VAL A 241 17.31 -17.05 -8.79
CA VAL A 241 17.75 -18.46 -8.87
C VAL A 241 19.06 -18.71 -8.13
N ARG A 242 19.60 -17.70 -7.45
CA ARG A 242 20.89 -17.75 -6.73
C ARG A 242 22.02 -18.25 -7.63
N PHE A 243 22.05 -17.75 -8.86
CA PHE A 243 23.13 -18.03 -9.79
C PHE A 243 24.44 -17.54 -9.18
N ALA A 244 25.41 -18.44 -9.16
CA ALA A 244 26.79 -18.14 -8.84
C ALA A 244 27.65 -18.83 -9.90
N ASP A 245 28.73 -18.17 -10.30
CA ASP A 245 29.75 -18.76 -11.17
C ASP A 245 30.48 -19.94 -10.47
N THR A 246 30.28 -20.09 -9.16
CA THR A 246 30.83 -21.15 -8.31
C THR A 246 29.71 -21.93 -7.61
N ASN A 247 30.07 -22.92 -6.80
CA ASN A 247 29.08 -23.73 -6.06
C ASN A 247 28.25 -22.94 -5.02
N GLY A 248 28.52 -21.64 -4.83
CA GLY A 248 27.57 -20.60 -4.43
C GLY A 248 27.01 -20.62 -3.00
N ILE A 249 26.65 -21.78 -2.46
CA ILE A 249 25.85 -21.90 -1.23
C ILE A 249 26.64 -22.43 -0.03
N HIS A 250 27.70 -23.23 -0.26
CA HIS A 250 28.51 -23.83 0.82
C HIS A 250 30.02 -23.73 0.59
N HIS A 251 30.48 -23.71 -0.66
CA HIS A 251 31.91 -23.64 -1.00
C HIS A 251 32.11 -22.87 -2.30
N ASP A 252 33.16 -22.05 -2.36
CA ASP A 252 33.58 -21.30 -3.55
C ASP A 252 34.49 -22.17 -4.44
N HIS A 253 33.94 -23.29 -4.92
CA HIS A 253 34.64 -24.18 -5.85
C HIS A 253 34.21 -23.88 -7.29
N TYR A 254 35.17 -23.99 -8.21
CA TYR A 254 34.94 -23.87 -9.65
C TYR A 254 33.85 -24.83 -10.12
N ARG A 255 32.96 -24.35 -10.99
CA ARG A 255 31.87 -25.11 -11.59
C ARG A 255 32.22 -25.40 -13.05
N ASP A 256 32.37 -26.68 -13.40
CA ASP A 256 32.41 -27.10 -14.81
C ASP A 256 31.01 -26.93 -15.42
N LEU A 257 30.93 -26.18 -16.52
CA LEU A 257 29.71 -25.97 -17.31
C LEU A 257 29.56 -27.04 -18.39
#